data_AF-A0A8S7I8Y6-F1
#
_entry.id   AF-A0A8S7I8Y6-F1
#
_cell.length_a   1.000
_cell.length_b   1.000
_cell.length_c   1.000
_cell.angle_alpha   90.00
_cell.angle_beta   90.00
_cell.angle_gamma   90.00
#
_symmetry.space_group_name_H-M   'P 1'
#
loop_
_entity.id
_entity.type
_entity.pdbx_description
1 polymer ?
#
loop_
_entity_poly.entity_id
_entity_poly.type
_entity_poly.pdbx_seq_one_letter_code
_entity_poly.pdbx_strand_id
1 'polypeptide(L)'
;LGDDSGWHFYSQRNTDGSVTFAVNGQITPSNYGNFDARYQTKTGGVQDVRLGSAIGIGRGGNAPSGHLLSGVDGGESVNWANARPVQVLINGVWRNVASL
;
A
#
# COMPACT_ATOMS: atom_id res chain seq x y z
N LEU A 1 23.75 14.00 26.46
CA LEU A 1 23.08 15.32 26.57
C LEU A 1 21.72 15.11 27.23
N GLY A 2 21.22 16.08 28.00
CA GLY A 2 19.92 15.98 28.67
C GLY A 2 19.46 17.33 29.24
N ASP A 3 18.31 17.32 29.88
CA ASP A 3 17.74 18.41 30.67
C ASP A 3 17.29 17.89 32.05
N ASP A 4 16.59 18.73 32.83
CA ASP A 4 16.08 18.39 34.16
C ASP A 4 15.05 17.23 34.15
N SER A 5 14.51 16.89 32.98
CA SER A 5 13.58 15.77 32.80
C SER A 5 14.26 14.48 32.34
N GLY A 6 15.55 14.51 31.99
CA GLY A 6 16.34 13.32 31.69
C GLY A 6 17.25 13.45 30.46
N TRP A 7 17.69 12.30 29.93
CA TRP A 7 18.59 12.26 28.78
C TRP A 7 17.85 12.49 27.46
N HIS A 8 18.49 13.23 26.55
CA HIS A 8 18.01 13.44 25.18
C HIS A 8 18.57 12.40 24.23
N PHE A 9 19.89 12.21 24.25
CA PHE A 9 20.59 11.21 23.46
C PHE A 9 21.92 10.83 24.08
N TYR A 10 22.41 9.65 23.71
CA TYR A 10 23.75 9.17 24.03
C TYR A 10 24.31 8.29 22.91
N SER A 11 25.64 8.20 22.88
CA SER A 11 26.37 7.17 22.14
C SER A 11 27.15 6.32 23.13
N GLN A 12 27.14 5.00 22.95
CA GLN A 12 27.84 4.07 23.83
C GLN A 12 28.52 2.98 23.01
N ARG A 13 29.76 2.61 23.40
CA ARG A 13 30.35 1.34 23.01
C ARG A 13 29.93 0.29 24.04
N ASN A 14 29.30 -0.77 23.58
CA ASN A 14 28.83 -1.87 24.41
C ASN A 14 29.98 -2.82 24.75
N THR A 15 29.75 -3.68 25.74
CA THR A 15 30.75 -4.66 26.21
C THR A 15 31.17 -5.64 25.11
N ASP A 16 30.29 -5.89 24.13
CA ASP A 16 30.56 -6.72 22.95
C ASP A 16 31.34 -5.99 21.84
N GLY A 17 31.71 -4.73 22.07
CA GLY A 17 32.43 -3.88 21.12
C GLY A 17 31.54 -3.17 20.10
N SER A 18 30.24 -3.48 20.02
CA SER A 18 29.28 -2.76 19.16
C SER A 18 29.08 -1.32 19.64
N VAL A 19 28.58 -0.45 18.76
CA VAL A 19 28.28 0.94 19.08
C VAL A 19 26.79 1.20 18.88
N THR A 20 26.18 1.83 19.88
CA THR A 20 24.78 2.28 19.82
C THR A 20 24.73 3.79 19.88
N PHE A 21 23.88 4.39 19.03
CA PHE A 21 23.43 5.78 19.16
C PHE A 21 21.94 5.76 19.45
N ALA A 22 21.53 6.30 20.60
CA ALA A 22 20.15 6.28 21.07
C ALA A 22 19.62 7.70 21.28
N VAL A 23 18.38 7.93 20.88
CA VAL A 23 17.66 9.20 21.02
C VAL A 23 16.33 8.94 21.72
N ASN A 24 16.02 9.73 22.75
CA ASN A 24 14.76 9.70 23.48
C ASN A 24 13.74 10.61 22.78
N GLY A 25 13.40 10.27 21.54
CA GLY A 25 12.55 11.10 20.69
C GLY A 25 12.55 10.66 19.24
N GLN A 26 12.06 11.54 18.37
CA GLN A 26 12.02 11.30 16.93
C GLN A 26 13.33 11.72 16.26
N ILE A 27 13.84 10.86 15.36
CA ILE A 27 14.91 11.21 14.43
C ILE A 27 14.26 11.55 13.07
N THR A 28 14.54 12.75 12.56
CA THR A 28 14.07 13.21 11.24
C THR A 28 15.27 13.52 10.35
N PRO A 29 15.79 12.54 9.58
CA PRO A 29 16.82 12.75 8.57
C PRO A 29 16.33 13.64 7.42
N SER A 30 17.25 14.34 6.78
CA SER A 30 16.98 15.03 5.51
C SER A 30 16.86 14.07 4.31
N ASN A 31 17.32 12.82 4.47
CA ASN A 31 17.29 11.79 3.44
C ASN A 31 17.00 10.41 4.07
N TYR A 32 15.92 9.76 3.64
CA TYR A 32 15.51 8.41 4.06
C TYR A 32 15.91 7.31 3.07
N GLY A 33 16.69 7.62 2.03
CA GLY A 33 16.94 6.71 0.91
C GLY A 33 17.52 5.33 1.28
N ASN A 34 18.29 5.24 2.37
CA ASN A 34 18.80 3.96 2.89
C ASN A 34 17.72 3.10 3.59
N PHE A 35 16.65 3.72 4.09
CA PHE A 35 15.47 3.02 4.61
C PHE A 35 14.52 2.70 3.47
N ASP A 36 14.23 3.67 2.60
CA ASP A 36 13.31 3.51 1.47
C ASP A 36 13.78 2.44 0.47
N ALA A 37 15.09 2.23 0.33
CA ALA A 37 15.67 1.16 -0.49
C ALA A 37 15.49 -0.24 0.14
N ARG A 38 15.23 -0.34 1.44
CA ARG A 38 15.10 -1.62 2.18
C ARG A 38 13.67 -1.92 2.59
N TYR A 39 12.87 -0.88 2.80
CA TYR A 39 11.51 -0.97 3.30
C TYR A 39 10.59 -0.20 2.38
N GLN A 40 9.44 -0.80 2.07
CA GLN A 40 8.44 -0.15 1.24
C GLN A 40 7.92 1.10 1.97
N THR A 41 8.01 2.25 1.32
CA THR A 41 7.51 3.49 1.91
C THR A 41 6.00 3.36 2.14
N LYS A 42 5.45 4.15 3.07
CA LYS A 42 3.99 4.23 3.29
C LYS A 42 3.23 4.56 1.98
N THR A 43 3.91 5.18 1.03
CA THR A 43 3.36 5.49 -0.30
C THR A 43 3.70 4.46 -1.38
N GLY A 44 4.70 3.61 -1.17
CA GLY A 44 5.10 2.57 -2.12
C GLY A 44 4.21 1.33 -2.09
N GLY A 45 3.48 1.10 -0.99
CA GLY A 45 2.52 0.00 -0.86
C GLY A 45 1.11 0.34 -1.29
N VAL A 46 0.21 -0.67 -1.28
CA VAL A 46 -1.22 -0.47 -1.45
C VAL A 46 -1.78 0.28 -0.25
N GLN A 47 -2.32 1.46 -0.49
CA GLN A 47 -2.90 2.35 0.51
C GLN A 47 -4.40 2.13 0.68
N ASP A 48 -5.07 1.75 -0.41
CA ASP A 48 -6.52 1.54 -0.47
C ASP A 48 -6.91 0.66 -1.67
N VAL A 49 -8.10 0.08 -1.65
CA VAL A 49 -8.68 -0.77 -2.69
C VAL A 49 -10.11 -0.34 -2.98
N ARG A 50 -10.46 -0.21 -4.27
CA ARG A 50 -11.84 0.08 -4.68
C ARG A 50 -12.24 -0.63 -5.96
N LEU A 51 -13.53 -0.62 -6.26
CA LEU A 51 -14.04 -0.94 -7.58
C LEU A 51 -14.19 0.35 -8.41
N GLY A 52 -13.74 0.32 -9.66
CA GLY A 52 -13.94 1.40 -10.62
C GLY A 52 -15.34 1.38 -11.25
N SER A 53 -15.50 2.12 -12.36
CA SER A 53 -16.77 2.17 -13.08
C SER A 53 -17.13 0.80 -13.69
N ALA A 54 -18.43 0.50 -13.75
CA ALA A 54 -18.90 -0.73 -14.36
C ALA A 54 -18.82 -0.67 -15.88
N ILE A 55 -18.50 -1.81 -16.49
CA ILE A 55 -18.56 -2.06 -17.94
C ILE A 55 -19.47 -3.24 -18.21
N GLY A 56 -20.29 -3.17 -19.26
CA GLY A 56 -21.09 -4.31 -19.69
C GLY A 56 -20.20 -5.38 -20.33
N ILE A 57 -20.34 -6.63 -19.91
CA ILE A 57 -19.67 -7.78 -20.54
C ILE A 57 -20.65 -8.69 -21.28
N GLY A 58 -21.96 -8.48 -21.10
CA GLY A 58 -23.00 -9.27 -21.76
C GLY A 58 -23.09 -10.70 -21.24
N ARG A 59 -24.02 -11.48 -21.79
CA ARG A 59 -24.23 -12.88 -21.40
C ARG A 59 -23.08 -13.76 -21.89
N GLY A 60 -22.40 -14.44 -20.98
CA GLY A 60 -21.28 -15.33 -21.30
C GLY A 60 -20.01 -14.61 -21.72
N GLY A 61 -19.94 -13.28 -21.57
CA GLY A 61 -18.73 -12.52 -21.84
C GLY A 61 -17.68 -12.70 -20.74
N ASN A 62 -16.42 -12.54 -21.12
CA ASN A 62 -15.29 -12.61 -20.20
C ASN A 62 -15.01 -11.24 -19.58
N ALA A 63 -14.81 -11.18 -18.28
CA ALA A 63 -14.29 -9.99 -17.63
C ALA A 63 -12.87 -9.69 -18.14
N PRO A 64 -12.55 -8.44 -18.51
CA PRO A 64 -11.18 -8.07 -18.88
C PRO A 64 -10.20 -8.27 -17.71
N SER A 65 -8.90 -8.25 -18.00
CA SER A 65 -7.86 -8.33 -16.96
C SER A 65 -8.10 -7.31 -15.84
N GLY A 66 -7.95 -7.76 -14.60
CA GLY A 66 -8.17 -6.95 -13.40
C GLY A 66 -9.63 -6.59 -13.10
N HIS A 67 -10.61 -7.14 -13.84
CA HIS A 67 -12.02 -6.92 -13.57
C HIS A 67 -12.67 -8.11 -12.86
N LEU A 68 -13.66 -7.81 -12.03
CA LEU A 68 -14.54 -8.80 -11.37
C LEU A 68 -15.97 -8.59 -11.85
N LEU A 69 -16.74 -9.68 -11.94
CA LEU A 69 -18.20 -9.64 -12.13
C LEU A 69 -18.83 -8.87 -10.95
N SER A 70 -19.59 -7.82 -11.23
CA SER A 70 -20.14 -6.92 -10.20
C SER A 70 -21.67 -6.83 -10.20
N GLY A 71 -22.31 -7.52 -11.12
CA GLY A 71 -23.75 -7.43 -11.34
C GLY A 71 -24.18 -8.31 -12.50
N VAL A 72 -25.36 -8.92 -12.32
CA VAL A 72 -26.04 -9.74 -13.32
C VAL A 72 -27.49 -9.30 -13.37
N ASP A 73 -28.09 -9.43 -14.54
CA ASP A 73 -29.51 -9.25 -14.77
C ASP A 73 -30.04 -10.44 -15.58
N GLY A 74 -31.20 -10.96 -15.21
CA GLY A 74 -31.78 -12.19 -15.77
C GLY A 74 -32.83 -12.84 -14.88
N GLY A 75 -33.46 -13.87 -15.43
CA GLY A 75 -34.39 -14.76 -14.71
C GLY A 75 -33.72 -16.10 -14.39
N GLU A 76 -34.31 -17.20 -14.86
CA GLU A 76 -33.70 -18.55 -14.76
C GLU A 76 -32.35 -18.67 -15.50
N SER A 77 -32.06 -17.74 -16.42
CA SER A 77 -30.77 -17.59 -17.07
C SER A 77 -30.34 -16.12 -17.06
N VAL A 78 -29.03 -15.90 -16.89
CA VAL A 78 -28.41 -14.57 -16.98
C VAL A 78 -28.59 -14.04 -18.41
N ASN A 79 -29.21 -12.86 -18.54
CA ASN A 79 -29.39 -12.16 -19.80
C ASN A 79 -28.30 -11.10 -20.04
N TRP A 80 -27.74 -10.57 -18.95
CA TRP A 80 -26.71 -9.56 -18.99
C TRP A 80 -25.82 -9.60 -17.74
N ALA A 81 -24.57 -9.16 -17.89
CA ALA A 81 -23.62 -9.05 -16.81
C ALA A 81 -22.74 -7.80 -16.99
N ASN A 82 -22.26 -7.26 -15.87
CA ASN A 82 -21.23 -6.22 -15.85
C ASN A 82 -20.01 -6.63 -15.03
N ALA A 83 -18.89 -6.01 -15.35
CA ALA A 83 -17.67 -6.14 -14.57
C ALA A 83 -17.15 -4.76 -14.14
N ARG A 84 -16.40 -4.73 -13.03
CA ARG A 84 -15.70 -3.54 -12.54
C ARG A 84 -14.22 -3.82 -12.36
N PRO A 85 -13.32 -2.89 -12.74
CA PRO A 85 -11.91 -3.06 -12.46
C PRO A 85 -11.68 -2.95 -10.96
N VAL A 86 -10.88 -3.85 -10.40
CA VAL A 86 -10.29 -3.64 -9.07
C VAL A 86 -9.16 -2.64 -9.24
N GLN A 87 -9.19 -1.61 -8.40
CA GLN A 87 -8.20 -0.54 -8.40
C GLN A 87 -7.50 -0.50 -7.04
N VAL A 88 -6.21 -0.23 -7.07
CA VAL A 88 -5.38 0.00 -5.88
C VAL A 88 -4.84 1.41 -5.89
N LEU A 89 -4.83 2.06 -4.72
CA LEU A 89 -4.17 3.34 -4.51
C LEU A 89 -2.72 3.09 -4.13
N ILE A 90 -1.78 3.54 -4.95
CA ILE A 90 -0.34 3.50 -4.63
C ILE A 90 0.23 4.89 -4.91
N ASN A 91 0.93 5.45 -3.93
CA ASN A 91 1.52 6.79 -4.02
C ASN A 91 0.51 7.87 -4.48
N GLY A 92 -0.70 7.87 -3.90
CA GLY A 92 -1.75 8.84 -4.24
C GLY A 92 -2.38 8.67 -5.63
N VAL A 93 -2.00 7.64 -6.39
CA VAL A 93 -2.54 7.36 -7.74
C VAL A 93 -3.28 6.03 -7.78
N TRP A 94 -4.53 6.06 -8.24
CA TRP A 94 -5.34 4.86 -8.48
C TRP A 94 -4.88 4.15 -9.76
N ARG A 95 -4.65 2.83 -9.68
CA ARG A 95 -4.24 1.98 -10.80
C ARG A 95 -5.14 0.75 -10.89
N ASN A 96 -5.43 0.28 -12.10
CA ASN A 96 -6.10 -1.01 -12.30
C ASN A 96 -5.12 -2.15 -11.97
N VAL A 97 -5.62 -3.20 -11.32
CA VAL A 97 -4.84 -4.42 -11.12
C VAL A 97 -4.79 -5.26 -12.40
N ALA A 98 -3.94 -6.28 -12.43
CA ALA A 98 -3.89 -7.26 -13.50
C ALA A 98 -4.38 -8.63 -13.01
N SER A 99 -4.96 -9.42 -13.92
CA SER A 99 -5.17 -10.86 -13.73
C SER A 99 -3.95 -11.65 -14.23
N LEU A 100 -3.66 -12.78 -13.57
CA LEU A 100 -2.63 -13.74 -13.98
C LEU A 100 -3.11 -14.66 -15.11
#